data_AF-A0A3C1WB65-F1
#
_entry.id   AF-A0A3C1WB65-F1
#
_cell.length_a   1.000
_cell.length_b   1.000
_cell.length_c   1.000
_cell.angle_alpha   90.00
_cell.angle_beta   90.00
_cell.angle_gamma   90.00
#
_symmetry.space_group_name_H-M   'P 1'
#
loop_
_entity.id
_entity.type
_entity.pdbx_description
1 polymer ?
#
loop_
_entity_poly.entity_id
_entity_poly.type
_entity_poly.pdbx_seq_one_letter_code
_entity_poly.pdbx_strand_id
1 'polypeptide(L)'
;MKQVHRTLVWFRGKDLRVSDHEPLIKALEDGEVIPLFVFDPYFFHPLRARKLPHRMQFLLESISALSDSLSSLGSRLICVSGSSIAVIPDLAERWGVTQVFAHRWTEPFGRVRDAKVADALSVPLKLFEGETLHPPGTLRTGKGSPYSVFTPFSRALRSQARISAVLPPPQSIPPVPKVALTDNEDIPELKALGIDRNPSLQNGGEAAGRHRLKLFL
;
A
#
# COMPACT_ATOMS: atom_id res chain seq x y z
N MET A 1 -22.93 23.42 -5.51
CA MET A 1 -21.68 22.89 -6.12
C MET A 1 -21.63 21.40 -5.80
N LYS A 2 -21.36 20.51 -6.76
CA LYS A 2 -21.20 19.07 -6.44
C LYS A 2 -20.02 18.93 -5.48
N GLN A 3 -20.22 18.27 -4.35
CA GLN A 3 -19.17 17.98 -3.40
C GLN A 3 -18.13 17.09 -4.11
N VAL A 4 -16.91 17.58 -4.25
CA VAL A 4 -15.81 16.82 -4.86
C VAL A 4 -15.35 15.81 -3.83
N HIS A 5 -15.46 14.52 -4.13
CA HIS A 5 -14.86 13.47 -3.32
C HIS A 5 -13.38 13.38 -3.68
N ARG A 6 -12.54 13.53 -2.65
CA ARG A 6 -11.08 13.47 -2.76
C ARG A 6 -10.58 12.35 -1.87
N THR A 7 -10.00 11.34 -2.49
CA THR A 7 -9.56 10.13 -1.80
C THR A 7 -8.04 10.08 -1.73
N LEU A 8 -7.52 9.98 -0.52
CA LEU A 8 -6.10 9.70 -0.29
C LEU A 8 -5.89 8.19 -0.33
N VAL A 9 -5.19 7.70 -1.36
CA VAL A 9 -4.82 6.27 -1.47
C VAL A 9 -3.45 6.10 -0.87
N TRP A 10 -3.40 5.59 0.36
CA TRP A 10 -2.18 5.38 1.12
C TRP A 10 -1.55 4.03 0.78
N PHE A 11 -0.58 4.05 -0.13
CA PHE A 11 0.28 2.92 -0.45
C PHE A 11 1.27 2.65 0.67
N ARG A 12 1.55 1.37 0.91
CA ARG A 12 2.45 0.92 1.98
C ARG A 12 3.39 -0.15 1.43
N GLY A 13 4.34 -0.58 2.25
CA GLY A 13 5.43 -1.47 1.79
C GLY A 13 5.03 -2.88 1.35
N LYS A 14 3.73 -3.21 1.23
CA LYS A 14 3.23 -4.54 0.84
C LYS A 14 2.30 -4.52 -0.39
N ASP A 15 1.91 -3.34 -0.85
CA ASP A 15 0.89 -3.14 -1.88
C ASP A 15 1.36 -2.16 -2.98
N LEU A 16 2.66 -2.14 -3.26
CA LEU A 16 3.28 -1.26 -4.26
C LEU A 16 3.04 -1.72 -5.70
N ARG A 17 1.76 -1.67 -6.12
CA ARG A 17 1.29 -2.05 -7.45
C ARG A 17 0.04 -1.26 -7.83
N VAL A 18 -0.19 -1.08 -9.13
CA VAL A 18 -1.43 -0.46 -9.63
C VAL A 18 -2.48 -1.50 -10.01
N SER A 19 -2.06 -2.70 -10.38
CA SER A 19 -2.99 -3.78 -10.73
C SER A 19 -3.52 -4.48 -9.50
N ASP A 20 -4.76 -4.98 -9.60
CA ASP A 20 -5.41 -5.72 -8.50
C ASP A 20 -5.35 -4.96 -7.17
N HIS A 21 -5.53 -3.64 -7.24
CA HIS A 21 -5.38 -2.73 -6.10
C HIS A 21 -6.73 -2.09 -5.77
N GLU A 22 -7.55 -2.81 -5.00
CA GLU A 22 -8.93 -2.42 -4.68
C GLU A 22 -9.05 -0.99 -4.10
N PRO A 23 -8.19 -0.53 -3.15
CA PRO A 23 -8.22 0.85 -2.68
C PRO A 23 -8.08 1.89 -3.81
N LEU A 24 -7.25 1.60 -4.81
CA LEU A 24 -7.02 2.53 -5.92
C LEU A 24 -8.22 2.53 -6.86
N ILE A 25 -8.73 1.34 -7.20
CA ILE A 25 -9.88 1.19 -8.09
C ILE A 25 -11.13 1.84 -7.48
N LYS A 26 -11.38 1.65 -6.18
CA LYS A 26 -12.49 2.31 -5.49
C LYS A 26 -12.33 3.82 -5.39
N ALA A 27 -11.11 4.32 -5.18
CA ALA A 27 -10.88 5.76 -5.20
C ALA A 27 -11.19 6.40 -6.56
N LEU A 28 -10.87 5.69 -7.66
CA LEU A 28 -11.14 6.13 -9.03
C LEU A 28 -12.63 6.15 -9.38
N GLU A 29 -13.44 5.29 -8.77
CA GLU A 29 -14.91 5.31 -8.90
C GLU A 29 -15.53 6.54 -8.22
N ASP A 30 -14.89 7.05 -7.16
CA ASP A 30 -15.46 8.07 -6.28
C ASP A 30 -15.11 9.52 -6.69
N GLY A 31 -13.93 9.77 -7.28
CA GLY A 31 -13.56 11.12 -7.74
C GLY A 31 -12.06 11.37 -7.85
N GLU A 32 -11.60 12.46 -7.23
CA GLU A 32 -10.17 12.82 -7.24
C GLU A 32 -9.36 11.85 -6.39
N VAL A 33 -8.18 11.48 -6.87
CA VAL A 33 -7.29 10.52 -6.21
C VAL A 33 -5.94 11.17 -5.93
N ILE A 34 -5.44 10.99 -4.71
CA ILE A 34 -4.09 11.35 -4.31
C ILE A 34 -3.36 10.05 -3.91
N PRO A 35 -2.53 9.47 -4.80
CA PRO A 35 -1.63 8.38 -4.45
C PRO A 35 -0.55 8.89 -3.49
N LEU A 36 -0.41 8.30 -2.31
CA LEU A 36 0.54 8.72 -1.28
C LEU A 36 1.39 7.55 -0.78
N PHE A 37 2.70 7.79 -0.61
CA PHE A 37 3.58 6.96 0.20
C PHE A 37 4.23 7.78 1.32
N VAL A 38 4.27 7.22 2.54
CA VAL A 38 4.87 7.88 3.71
C VAL A 38 6.15 7.16 4.11
N PHE A 39 7.29 7.86 4.07
CA PHE A 39 8.57 7.41 4.62
C PHE A 39 8.57 7.53 6.14
N ASP A 40 7.89 6.60 6.80
CA ASP A 40 7.80 6.60 8.27
C ASP A 40 9.17 6.32 8.91
N PRO A 41 9.71 7.21 9.79
CA PRO A 41 10.98 7.01 10.48
C PRO A 41 11.06 5.68 11.24
N TYR A 42 9.93 5.10 11.64
CA TYR A 42 9.88 3.76 12.20
C TYR A 42 10.54 2.72 11.29
N PHE A 43 10.45 2.86 9.97
CA PHE A 43 11.09 1.98 8.98
C PHE A 43 12.31 2.62 8.32
N PHE A 44 12.22 3.91 7.97
CA PHE A 44 13.18 4.62 7.12
C PHE A 44 14.30 5.33 7.89
N HIS A 45 14.28 5.34 9.24
CA HIS A 45 15.43 5.86 9.98
C HIS A 45 16.69 5.03 9.66
N PRO A 46 17.85 5.64 9.34
CA PRO A 46 19.05 4.90 8.89
C PRO A 46 19.53 3.79 9.83
N LEU A 47 19.41 3.97 11.16
CA LEU A 47 19.75 2.92 12.14
C LEU A 47 18.86 1.67 12.06
N ARG A 48 17.63 1.80 11.54
CA ARG A 48 16.68 0.70 11.36
C ARG A 48 16.75 0.14 9.95
N ALA A 49 16.77 1.00 8.94
CA ALA A 49 16.89 0.61 7.54
C ALA A 49 18.11 -0.30 7.30
N ARG A 50 19.27 0.05 7.86
CA ARG A 50 20.52 -0.74 7.74
C ARG A 50 20.46 -2.12 8.38
N LYS A 51 19.49 -2.41 9.25
CA LYS A 51 19.29 -3.76 9.81
C LYS A 51 18.66 -4.71 8.79
N LEU A 52 18.03 -4.18 7.75
CA LEU A 52 17.35 -4.93 6.69
C LEU A 52 17.72 -4.35 5.31
N PRO A 53 19.02 -4.27 4.96
CA PRO A 53 19.50 -3.48 3.83
C PRO A 53 18.93 -3.98 2.49
N HIS A 54 18.90 -5.29 2.30
CA HIS A 54 18.38 -5.91 1.07
C HIS A 54 16.88 -5.69 0.89
N ARG A 55 16.11 -5.76 1.99
CA ARG A 55 14.68 -5.46 1.97
C ARG A 55 14.44 -3.99 1.64
N MET A 56 15.25 -3.09 2.21
CA MET A 56 15.11 -1.66 1.95
C MET A 56 15.47 -1.31 0.51
N GLN A 57 16.51 -1.95 -0.06
CA GLN A 57 16.81 -1.83 -1.48
C GLN A 57 15.62 -2.26 -2.35
N PHE A 58 15.10 -3.46 -2.14
CA PHE A 58 13.93 -3.95 -2.88
C PHE A 58 12.70 -3.04 -2.71
N LEU A 59 12.51 -2.49 -1.51
CA LEU A 59 11.41 -1.58 -1.20
C LEU A 59 11.54 -0.26 -1.98
N LEU A 60 12.70 0.39 -1.95
CA LEU A 60 12.92 1.66 -2.67
C LEU A 60 12.81 1.47 -4.19
N GLU A 61 13.35 0.38 -4.73
CA GLU A 61 13.16 0.00 -6.14
C GLU A 61 11.67 -0.20 -6.47
N SER A 62 10.90 -0.82 -5.57
CA SER A 62 9.46 -1.02 -5.74
C SER A 62 8.65 0.28 -5.67
N ILE A 63 9.03 1.23 -4.80
CA ILE A 63 8.39 2.54 -4.69
C ILE A 63 8.67 3.36 -5.96
N SER A 64 9.92 3.32 -6.47
CA SER A 64 10.28 3.95 -7.74
C SER A 64 9.44 3.39 -8.89
N ALA A 65 9.34 2.06 -9.00
CA ALA A 65 8.54 1.43 -10.05
C ALA A 65 7.03 1.76 -9.94
N LEU A 66 6.50 1.90 -8.73
CA LEU A 66 5.13 2.37 -8.51
C LEU A 66 4.96 3.83 -8.98
N SER A 67 5.91 4.71 -8.64
CA SER A 67 5.91 6.11 -9.09
C SER A 67 5.91 6.22 -10.62
N ASP A 68 6.74 5.43 -11.30
CA ASP A 68 6.80 5.38 -12.76
C ASP A 68 5.49 4.86 -13.36
N SER A 69 4.91 3.81 -12.75
CA SER A 69 3.64 3.24 -13.18
C SER A 69 2.49 4.27 -13.07
N LEU A 70 2.38 4.96 -11.94
CA LEU A 70 1.38 6.01 -11.74
C LEU A 70 1.58 7.18 -12.72
N SER A 71 2.82 7.57 -12.98
CA SER A 71 3.17 8.62 -13.95
C SER A 71 2.78 8.25 -15.37
N SER A 72 3.03 7.00 -15.78
CA SER A 72 2.64 6.48 -17.09
C SER A 72 1.12 6.45 -17.31
N LEU A 73 0.35 6.41 -16.23
CA LEU A 73 -1.12 6.42 -16.23
C LEU A 73 -1.72 7.83 -16.13
N GLY A 74 -0.88 8.88 -16.10
CA GLY A 74 -1.31 10.28 -16.06
C GLY A 74 -1.43 10.90 -14.66
N SER A 75 -0.97 10.19 -13.63
CA SER A 75 -1.00 10.66 -12.23
C SER A 75 0.42 10.78 -11.66
N ARG A 76 0.55 10.76 -10.32
CA ARG A 76 1.83 10.86 -9.64
C ARG A 76 1.76 10.19 -8.26
N LEU A 77 2.85 9.56 -7.82
CA LEU A 77 3.01 9.19 -6.42
C LEU A 77 3.50 10.41 -5.63
N ILE A 78 2.71 10.86 -4.67
CA ILE A 78 3.15 11.86 -3.70
C ILE A 78 3.92 11.15 -2.60
N CYS A 79 5.11 11.65 -2.30
CA CYS A 79 5.98 11.09 -1.28
C CYS A 79 6.23 12.11 -0.18
N VAL A 80 6.12 11.70 1.08
CA VAL A 80 6.32 12.55 2.26
C VAL A 80 7.03 11.76 3.37
N SER A 81 7.76 12.45 4.24
CA SER A 81 8.38 11.84 5.42
C SER A 81 7.63 12.17 6.71
N GLY A 82 7.72 11.27 7.69
CA GLY A 82 7.17 11.50 9.03
C GLY A 82 6.33 10.35 9.54
N SER A 83 5.90 10.41 10.81
CA SER A 83 5.07 9.35 11.38
C SER A 83 3.72 9.32 10.67
N SER A 84 3.32 8.16 10.13
CA SER A 84 2.03 8.05 9.43
C SER A 84 0.84 8.40 10.35
N ILE A 85 0.98 8.22 11.67
CA ILE A 85 -0.04 8.59 12.66
C ILE A 85 -0.28 10.11 12.70
N ALA A 86 0.74 10.92 12.44
CA ALA A 86 0.65 12.37 12.42
C ALA A 86 0.40 12.92 11.01
N VAL A 87 1.11 12.38 10.02
CA VAL A 87 1.12 12.89 8.64
C VAL A 87 -0.20 12.62 7.92
N ILE A 88 -0.80 11.44 8.09
CA ILE A 88 -2.04 11.11 7.36
C ILE A 88 -3.21 12.04 7.74
N PRO A 89 -3.50 12.30 9.04
CA PRO A 89 -4.53 13.26 9.43
C PRO A 89 -4.24 14.70 8.97
N ASP A 90 -3.00 15.17 9.14
CA ASP A 90 -2.58 16.51 8.72
C ASP A 90 -2.80 16.74 7.21
N LEU A 91 -2.32 15.82 6.38
CA LEU A 91 -2.51 15.89 4.94
C LEU A 91 -3.99 15.79 4.56
N ALA A 92 -4.77 14.96 5.26
CA ALA A 92 -6.18 14.84 4.98
C ALA A 92 -6.92 16.16 5.17
N GLU A 93 -6.61 16.91 6.24
CA GLU A 93 -7.18 18.24 6.49
C GLU A 93 -6.68 19.26 5.47
N ARG A 94 -5.35 19.43 5.34
CA ARG A 94 -4.76 20.45 4.46
C ARG A 94 -5.13 20.27 3.00
N TRP A 95 -5.26 19.03 2.54
CA TRP A 95 -5.61 18.71 1.17
C TRP A 95 -7.11 18.55 0.96
N GLY A 96 -7.96 18.79 1.96
CA GLY A 96 -9.41 18.64 1.81
C GLY A 96 -9.82 17.23 1.35
N VAL A 97 -9.13 16.20 1.85
CA VAL A 97 -9.47 14.80 1.60
C VAL A 97 -10.78 14.47 2.30
N THR A 98 -11.66 13.72 1.65
CA THR A 98 -12.95 13.30 2.21
C THR A 98 -12.95 11.87 2.72
N GLN A 99 -11.94 11.07 2.37
CA GLN A 99 -11.74 9.70 2.84
C GLN A 99 -10.31 9.21 2.56
N VAL A 100 -9.81 8.30 3.40
CA VAL A 100 -8.49 7.68 3.25
C VAL A 100 -8.67 6.20 2.99
N PHE A 101 -8.09 5.69 1.90
CA PHE A 101 -8.16 4.27 1.53
C PHE A 101 -6.77 3.65 1.61
N ALA A 102 -6.69 2.47 2.21
CA ALA A 102 -5.47 1.65 2.25
C ALA A 102 -5.85 0.17 2.28
N HIS A 103 -4.94 -0.75 2.00
CA HIS A 103 -5.19 -2.14 2.38
C HIS A 103 -5.22 -2.31 3.92
N ARG A 104 -5.55 -3.49 4.43
CA ARG A 104 -5.37 -3.87 5.83
C ARG A 104 -4.02 -4.53 6.04
N TRP A 105 -3.36 -4.26 7.17
CA TRP A 105 -2.26 -5.10 7.69
C TRP A 105 -2.75 -5.89 8.90
N THR A 106 -2.49 -7.20 8.91
CA THR A 106 -2.99 -8.09 9.98
C THR A 106 -2.08 -8.07 11.21
N GLU A 107 -0.81 -7.69 11.05
CA GLU A 107 0.16 -7.68 12.14
C GLU A 107 -0.21 -6.69 13.26
N PRO A 108 0.13 -7.01 14.52
CA PRO A 108 -0.17 -6.14 15.67
C PRO A 108 0.26 -4.68 15.47
N PHE A 109 1.46 -4.45 14.92
CA PHE A 109 1.95 -3.11 14.63
C PHE A 109 1.04 -2.34 13.65
N GLY A 110 0.66 -2.98 12.53
CA GLY A 110 -0.22 -2.38 11.53
C GLY A 110 -1.58 -2.04 12.11
N ARG A 111 -2.17 -2.96 12.88
CA ARG A 111 -3.46 -2.75 13.55
C ARG A 111 -3.43 -1.58 14.54
N VAL A 112 -2.38 -1.49 15.37
CA VAL A 112 -2.24 -0.39 16.34
C VAL A 112 -2.03 0.95 15.63
N ARG A 113 -1.21 0.99 14.57
CA ARG A 113 -1.02 2.19 13.74
C ARG A 113 -2.34 2.63 13.10
N ASP A 114 -3.04 1.71 12.44
CA ASP A 114 -4.26 2.02 11.69
C ASP A 114 -5.38 2.48 12.65
N ALA A 115 -5.48 1.92 13.86
CA ALA A 115 -6.39 2.42 14.90
C ALA A 115 -6.07 3.86 15.31
N LYS A 116 -4.79 4.16 15.60
CA LYS A 116 -4.38 5.52 15.96
C LYS A 116 -4.59 6.54 14.84
N VAL A 117 -4.39 6.14 13.59
CA VAL A 117 -4.69 6.99 12.42
C VAL A 117 -6.19 7.23 12.31
N ALA A 118 -7.01 6.19 12.46
CA ALA A 118 -8.46 6.30 12.43
C ALA A 118 -9.01 7.22 13.53
N ASP A 119 -8.48 7.10 14.76
CA ASP A 119 -8.87 7.94 15.89
C ASP A 119 -8.51 9.43 15.68
N ALA A 120 -7.44 9.71 14.93
CA ALA A 120 -6.97 11.07 14.66
C ALA A 120 -7.58 11.71 13.39
N LEU A 121 -8.20 10.92 12.51
CA LEU A 121 -8.80 11.41 11.27
C LEU A 121 -10.21 11.97 11.51
N SER A 122 -10.49 13.12 10.90
CA SER A 122 -11.86 13.68 10.81
C SER A 122 -12.71 13.05 9.70
N VAL A 123 -12.10 12.19 8.88
CA VAL A 123 -12.69 11.52 7.71
C VAL A 123 -12.51 10.01 7.79
N PRO A 124 -13.36 9.19 7.14
CA PRO A 124 -13.27 7.75 7.27
C PRO A 124 -11.97 7.19 6.68
N LEU A 125 -11.29 6.34 7.47
CA LEU A 125 -10.27 5.40 6.99
C LEU A 125 -10.94 4.08 6.59
N LYS A 126 -10.93 3.73 5.31
CA LYS A 126 -11.41 2.43 4.81
C LYS A 126 -10.22 1.51 4.52
N LEU A 127 -10.24 0.34 5.15
CA LEU A 127 -9.20 -0.69 5.00
C LEU A 127 -9.73 -1.86 4.16
N PHE A 128 -9.08 -2.15 3.05
CA PHE A 128 -9.44 -3.21 2.11
C PHE A 128 -8.56 -4.46 2.32
N GLU A 129 -9.09 -5.65 2.08
CA GLU A 129 -8.28 -6.87 2.08
C GLU A 129 -7.41 -6.92 0.81
N GLY A 130 -6.22 -7.51 0.86
CA GLY A 130 -5.36 -7.53 -0.33
C GLY A 130 -4.01 -8.25 -0.21
N GLU A 131 -3.66 -8.74 0.97
CA GLU A 131 -2.43 -9.53 1.20
C GLU A 131 -2.67 -11.05 1.08
N THR A 132 -3.91 -11.50 1.27
CA THR A 132 -4.28 -12.92 1.36
C THR A 132 -5.35 -13.28 0.34
N LEU A 133 -5.28 -14.50 -0.21
CA LEU A 133 -6.31 -15.05 -1.12
C LEU A 133 -7.70 -15.12 -0.49
N HIS A 134 -7.77 -15.21 0.83
CA HIS A 134 -9.02 -15.23 1.58
C HIS A 134 -8.81 -14.53 2.93
N PRO A 135 -9.75 -13.67 3.39
CA PRO A 135 -9.52 -12.83 4.56
C PRO A 135 -9.20 -13.62 5.84
N PRO A 136 -8.24 -13.18 6.65
CA PRO A 136 -7.94 -13.85 7.92
C PRO A 136 -9.13 -13.90 8.87
N GLY A 137 -9.32 -15.03 9.55
CA GLY A 137 -10.35 -15.20 10.58
C GLY A 137 -11.77 -15.51 10.08
N THR A 138 -11.99 -15.59 8.76
CA THR A 138 -13.28 -16.01 8.17
C THR A 138 -13.43 -17.53 8.09
N LEU A 139 -12.35 -18.25 7.75
CA LEU A 139 -12.33 -19.72 7.77
C LEU A 139 -12.16 -20.22 9.22
N ARG A 140 -13.14 -21.01 9.68
CA ARG A 140 -13.21 -21.54 11.04
C ARG A 140 -13.41 -23.05 11.04
N THR A 141 -12.99 -23.69 12.13
CA THR A 141 -13.28 -25.10 12.37
C THR A 141 -14.79 -25.30 12.57
N GLY A 142 -15.25 -26.55 12.58
CA GLY A 142 -16.64 -26.87 12.95
C GLY A 142 -17.03 -26.41 14.37
N LYS A 143 -16.06 -26.13 15.25
CA LYS A 143 -16.28 -25.56 16.58
C LYS A 143 -16.22 -24.02 16.61
N GLY A 144 -16.10 -23.36 15.46
CA GLY A 144 -16.00 -21.90 15.35
C GLY A 144 -14.63 -21.30 15.71
N SER A 145 -13.65 -22.11 16.09
CA SER A 145 -12.28 -21.66 16.42
C SER A 145 -11.42 -21.48 15.16
N PRO A 146 -10.33 -20.68 15.23
CA PRO A 146 -9.30 -20.66 14.18
C PRO A 146 -8.64 -22.05 14.02
N TYR A 147 -8.18 -22.35 12.81
CA TYR A 147 -7.36 -23.53 12.56
C TYR A 147 -5.95 -23.34 13.14
N SER A 148 -5.45 -24.33 13.89
CA SER A 148 -4.06 -24.37 14.40
C SER A 148 -3.15 -25.33 13.63
N VAL A 149 -3.71 -26.13 12.71
CA VAL A 149 -2.98 -27.10 11.88
C VAL A 149 -3.22 -26.77 10.40
N PHE A 150 -2.14 -26.73 9.61
CA PHE A 150 -2.17 -26.32 8.20
C PHE A 150 -3.01 -27.26 7.32
N THR A 151 -2.92 -28.57 7.50
CA THR A 151 -3.60 -29.54 6.62
C THR A 151 -5.14 -29.39 6.66
N PRO A 152 -5.81 -29.37 7.83
CA PRO A 152 -7.24 -29.05 7.90
C PRO A 152 -7.59 -27.66 7.36
N PHE A 153 -6.76 -26.64 7.64
CA PHE A 153 -6.95 -25.29 7.11
C PHE A 153 -6.96 -25.28 5.58
N SER A 154 -5.96 -25.90 4.93
CA SER A 154 -5.84 -25.91 3.47
C SER A 154 -6.98 -26.67 2.78
N ARG A 155 -7.49 -27.74 3.41
CA ARG A 155 -8.70 -28.45 2.95
C ARG A 155 -9.95 -27.57 3.02
N ALA A 156 -10.10 -26.81 4.11
CA ALA A 156 -11.20 -25.86 4.26
C ALA A 156 -11.08 -24.69 3.28
N LEU A 157 -9.88 -24.13 3.10
CA LEU A 157 -9.61 -23.07 2.12
C LEU A 157 -10.01 -23.52 0.71
N ARG A 158 -9.56 -24.70 0.26
CA ARG A 158 -9.89 -25.22 -1.08
C ARG A 158 -11.37 -25.49 -1.30
N SER A 159 -12.11 -25.87 -0.25
CA SER A 159 -13.53 -26.23 -0.36
C SER A 159 -14.49 -25.06 -0.14
N GLN A 160 -14.11 -24.06 0.66
CA GLN A 160 -15.02 -23.00 1.11
C GLN A 160 -14.61 -21.60 0.67
N ALA A 161 -13.33 -21.35 0.39
CA ALA A 161 -12.89 -20.01 0.04
C ALA A 161 -13.37 -19.64 -1.36
N ARG A 162 -14.01 -18.47 -1.46
CA ARG A 162 -14.24 -17.80 -2.72
C ARG A 162 -13.07 -16.86 -2.97
N ILE A 163 -12.28 -17.18 -3.99
CA ILE A 163 -11.16 -16.36 -4.46
C ILE A 163 -11.68 -15.57 -5.65
N SER A 164 -11.73 -14.25 -5.51
CA SER A 164 -12.20 -13.37 -6.58
C SER A 164 -11.24 -13.37 -7.77
N ALA A 165 -11.77 -13.06 -8.95
CA ALA A 165 -10.93 -12.74 -10.09
C ALA A 165 -10.10 -11.48 -9.81
N VAL A 166 -8.91 -11.42 -10.41
CA VAL A 166 -8.02 -10.27 -10.34
C VAL A 166 -8.74 -9.04 -10.88
N LEU A 167 -8.69 -7.92 -10.16
CA LEU A 167 -9.25 -6.67 -10.65
C LEU A 167 -8.42 -6.13 -11.83
N PRO A 168 -9.06 -5.64 -12.90
CA PRO A 168 -8.33 -5.10 -14.05
C PRO A 168 -7.51 -3.87 -13.62
N PRO A 169 -6.28 -3.71 -14.13
CA PRO A 169 -5.52 -2.50 -13.87
C PRO A 169 -6.21 -1.27 -14.48
N PRO A 170 -6.10 -0.09 -13.86
CA PRO A 170 -6.62 1.14 -14.44
C PRO A 170 -5.89 1.47 -15.76
N GLN A 171 -6.62 1.99 -16.75
CA GLN A 171 -6.03 2.43 -18.02
C GLN A 171 -5.54 3.89 -17.97
N SER A 172 -6.12 4.68 -17.07
CA SER A 172 -5.70 6.05 -16.76
C SER A 172 -6.07 6.38 -15.32
N ILE A 173 -5.36 7.34 -14.75
CA ILE A 173 -5.59 7.88 -13.41
C ILE A 173 -5.58 9.40 -13.55
N PRO A 174 -6.57 10.13 -12.98
CA PRO A 174 -6.59 11.58 -13.02
C PRO A 174 -5.29 12.19 -12.46
N PRO A 175 -4.89 13.37 -12.94
CA PRO A 175 -3.79 14.13 -12.35
C PRO A 175 -4.05 14.40 -10.87
N VAL A 176 -2.99 14.37 -10.07
CA VAL A 176 -3.09 14.69 -8.64
C VAL A 176 -3.54 16.15 -8.46
N PRO A 177 -4.52 16.42 -7.58
CA PRO A 177 -4.93 17.78 -7.25
C PRO A 177 -3.75 18.68 -6.85
N LYS A 178 -3.73 19.92 -7.35
CA LYS A 178 -2.60 20.86 -7.14
C LYS A 178 -2.24 21.09 -5.67
N VAL A 179 -3.23 21.01 -4.77
CA VAL A 179 -3.04 21.17 -3.32
C VAL A 179 -2.08 20.14 -2.72
N ALA A 180 -1.97 18.95 -3.32
CA ALA A 180 -1.08 17.89 -2.84
C ALA A 180 0.31 17.94 -3.48
N LEU A 181 0.51 18.74 -4.52
CA LEU A 181 1.81 18.86 -5.20
C LEU A 181 2.84 19.67 -4.40
N THR A 182 2.41 20.38 -3.35
CA THR A 182 3.29 21.20 -2.50
C THR A 182 4.14 20.36 -1.55
N ASP A 183 3.63 19.20 -1.14
CA ASP A 183 4.34 18.28 -0.25
C ASP A 183 4.78 17.08 -1.09
N ASN A 184 5.94 17.18 -1.73
CA ASN A 184 6.51 16.05 -2.46
C ASN A 184 8.02 16.01 -2.28
N GLU A 185 8.46 15.02 -1.50
CA GLU A 185 9.86 14.68 -1.31
C GLU A 185 10.32 13.69 -2.37
N ASP A 186 11.62 13.68 -2.63
CA ASP A 186 12.23 12.65 -3.47
C ASP A 186 12.27 11.31 -2.73
N ILE A 187 12.19 10.22 -3.48
CA ILE A 187 12.40 8.88 -2.94
C ILE A 187 13.84 8.79 -2.44
N PRO A 188 14.08 8.42 -1.16
CA PRO A 188 15.43 8.39 -0.61
C PRO A 188 16.36 7.44 -1.37
N GLU A 189 17.57 7.89 -1.65
CA GLU A 189 18.62 7.01 -2.16
C GLU A 189 19.11 6.04 -1.07
N LEU A 190 19.60 4.86 -1.47
CA LEU A 190 20.19 3.88 -0.54
C LEU A 190 21.31 4.49 0.32
N LYS A 191 22.12 5.35 -0.30
CA LYS A 191 23.24 6.02 0.37
C LYS A 191 22.77 6.94 1.50
N ALA A 192 21.62 7.61 1.33
CA ALA A 192 21.03 8.43 2.39
C ALA A 192 20.59 7.58 3.61
N LEU A 193 20.29 6.31 3.38
CA LEU A 193 20.00 5.33 4.43
C LEU A 193 21.26 4.61 4.95
N GLY A 194 22.44 4.90 4.41
CA GLY A 194 23.71 4.23 4.72
C GLY A 194 23.73 2.76 4.28
N ILE A 195 23.09 2.45 3.16
CA ILE A 195 23.00 1.11 2.57
C ILE A 195 23.78 1.09 1.25
N ASP A 196 24.65 0.09 1.11
CA ASP A 196 25.31 -0.20 -0.16
C ASP A 196 24.42 -1.04 -1.07
N ARG A 197 24.44 -0.74 -2.37
CA ARG A 197 23.66 -1.49 -3.36
C ARG A 197 24.21 -2.91 -3.50
N ASN A 198 23.32 -3.89 -3.39
CA ASN A 198 23.60 -5.28 -3.69
C ASN A 198 23.06 -5.62 -5.09
N PRO A 199 23.92 -5.83 -6.11
CA PRO A 199 23.50 -6.12 -7.48
C PRO A 199 22.96 -7.55 -7.67
N SER A 200 23.11 -8.42 -6.68
CA SER A 200 22.64 -9.82 -6.75
C SER A 200 21.18 -9.99 -6.31
N LEU A 201 20.53 -8.94 -5.82
CA LEU A 201 19.12 -8.98 -5.45
C LEU A 201 18.23 -8.97 -6.69
N GLN A 202 17.06 -9.62 -6.59
CA GLN A 202 16.01 -9.42 -7.58
C GLN A 202 15.57 -7.96 -7.57
N ASN A 203 15.30 -7.41 -8.74
CA ASN A 203 14.79 -6.05 -8.87
C ASN A 203 13.40 -5.92 -8.23
N GLY A 204 13.20 -4.86 -7.45
CA GLY A 204 11.89 -4.45 -6.95
C GLY A 204 10.93 -4.00 -8.06
N GLY A 205 9.65 -3.93 -7.71
CA GLY A 205 8.60 -3.38 -8.57
C GLY A 205 7.67 -4.40 -9.21
N GLU A 206 6.45 -3.94 -9.53
CA GLU A 206 5.38 -4.77 -10.07
C GLU A 206 5.78 -5.46 -11.39
N ALA A 207 6.38 -4.72 -12.32
CA ALA A 207 6.76 -5.26 -13.63
C ALA A 207 7.81 -6.37 -13.52
N ALA A 208 8.81 -6.21 -12.64
CA ALA A 208 9.83 -7.22 -12.37
C ALA A 208 9.20 -8.49 -11.75
N GLY A 209 8.29 -8.30 -10.78
CA GLY A 209 7.52 -9.41 -10.19
C GLY A 209 6.68 -10.17 -11.22
N ARG A 210 5.94 -9.46 -12.09
CA ARG A 210 5.15 -10.06 -13.17
C ARG A 210 6.02 -10.80 -14.19
N HIS A 211 7.15 -10.22 -14.57
CA HIS A 211 8.09 -10.88 -15.48
C HIS A 211 8.63 -12.18 -14.87
N ARG A 212 8.99 -12.17 -13.58
CA ARG A 212 9.46 -13.36 -12.88
C ARG A 212 8.38 -14.46 -12.82
N LEU A 213 7.12 -14.09 -12.57
CA LEU A 213 6.01 -15.04 -12.60
C LEU A 213 5.85 -15.67 -13.99
N LYS A 214 5.89 -14.87 -15.05
CA LYS A 214 5.82 -15.36 -16.45
C LYS A 214 6.96 -16.30 -16.82
N LEU A 215 8.16 -16.11 -16.27
CA LEU A 215 9.29 -17.00 -16.50
C LEU A 215 9.19 -18.33 -15.73
N PHE A 216 8.42 -18.35 -14.64
CA PHE A 216 8.25 -19.53 -13.80
C PHE A 216 7.14 -20.46 -14.30
N LEU A 217 6.04 -19.88 -14.79
CA LEU A 217 4.91 -20.59 -15.39
C LEU A 217 5.28 -21.14 -16.78
#